data_AF-A0A7R9VTT3-F1
#
_entry.id   AF-A0A7R9VTT3-F1
#
_cell.length_a   1.000
_cell.length_b   1.000
_cell.length_c   1.000
_cell.angle_alpha   90.00
_cell.angle_beta   90.00
_cell.angle_gamma   90.00
#
_symmetry.space_group_name_H-M   'P 1'
#
loop_
_entity.id
_entity.type
_entity.pdbx_description
1 polymer ?
#
loop_
_entity_poly.entity_id
_entity_poly.type
_entity_poly.pdbx_seq_one_letter_code
_entity_poly.pdbx_strand_id
1 'polypeptide(L)'
;MGATGQTGDFKGHAIPAAFFFGFGLFVLLLTLRRVRCLPLGASFTEVHVPEKNALLMRILSYVIIIFTALGIVYEGIGGYLCCSNFFLRLQHQALYASFFFVGCVTQVESRGRLPPDYSRRALSLALFLEYVLWYDHAIMKNDVTDQ
;
A
#
# COMPACT_ATOMS: atom_id res chain seq x y z
N MET A 1 9.89 24.85 -24.67
CA MET A 1 9.72 23.39 -24.81
C MET A 1 8.99 22.90 -23.57
N GLY A 2 7.74 22.48 -23.73
CA GLY A 2 6.84 22.19 -22.61
C GLY A 2 7.30 20.98 -21.80
N ALA A 3 7.29 21.14 -20.48
CA ALA A 3 7.63 20.12 -19.52
C ALA A 3 6.56 19.01 -19.50
N THR A 4 6.63 18.08 -20.46
CA THR A 4 5.91 16.81 -20.40
C THR A 4 6.66 15.88 -19.46
N GLY A 5 6.31 15.89 -18.18
CA GLY A 5 6.92 14.99 -17.20
C GLY A 5 7.15 15.56 -15.81
N GLN A 6 6.49 16.66 -15.42
CA GLN A 6 6.40 16.94 -14.00
C GLN A 6 5.57 15.84 -13.36
N THR A 7 6.23 15.07 -12.51
CA THR A 7 5.75 14.04 -11.59
C THR A 7 4.87 14.63 -10.47
N GLY A 8 3.90 15.44 -10.92
CA GLY A 8 2.80 16.13 -10.26
C GLY A 8 1.50 16.06 -11.11
N ASP A 9 1.57 15.49 -12.33
CA ASP A 9 0.47 15.49 -13.29
C ASP A 9 -0.69 14.54 -12.93
N PHE A 10 -1.90 14.89 -13.39
CA PHE A 10 -3.15 14.14 -13.20
C PHE A 10 -3.01 12.63 -13.48
N LYS A 11 -2.21 12.25 -14.50
CA LYS A 11 -1.98 10.84 -14.87
C LYS A 11 -1.14 10.08 -13.82
N GLY A 12 -0.15 10.74 -13.21
CA GLY A 12 0.70 10.16 -12.17
C GLY A 12 -0.07 9.90 -10.88
N HIS A 13 -1.16 10.62 -10.63
CA HIS A 13 -2.02 10.46 -9.46
C HIS A 13 -3.25 9.58 -9.73
N ALA A 14 -3.88 9.74 -10.90
CA ALA A 14 -5.13 9.06 -11.22
C ALA A 14 -4.97 7.55 -11.34
N ILE A 15 -3.86 7.06 -11.89
CA ILE A 15 -3.63 5.62 -12.06
C ILE A 15 -3.45 4.92 -10.69
N PRO A 16 -2.53 5.37 -9.81
CA PRO A 16 -2.45 4.83 -8.46
C PRO A 16 -3.76 4.99 -7.69
N ALA A 17 -4.41 6.16 -7.76
CA ALA A 17 -5.66 6.41 -7.05
C ALA A 17 -6.79 5.46 -7.48
N ALA A 18 -6.97 5.24 -8.79
CA ALA A 18 -7.98 4.31 -9.30
C ALA A 18 -7.71 2.87 -8.85
N PHE A 19 -6.44 2.45 -8.85
CA PHE A 19 -6.05 1.13 -8.35
C PHE A 19 -6.37 0.99 -6.86
N PHE A 20 -5.93 1.93 -6.01
CA PHE A 20 -6.19 1.88 -4.57
C PHE A 20 -7.67 1.96 -4.23
N PHE A 21 -8.43 2.78 -4.96
CA PHE A 21 -9.88 2.85 -4.81
C PHE A 21 -10.55 1.51 -5.15
N GLY A 22 -10.20 0.91 -6.29
CA GLY A 22 -10.72 -0.39 -6.70
C GLY A 22 -10.36 -1.51 -5.72
N PHE A 23 -9.10 -1.51 -5.25
CA PHE A 23 -8.62 -2.46 -4.25
C PHE A 23 -9.37 -2.29 -2.91
N GLY A 24 -9.54 -1.06 -2.44
CA GLY A 24 -10.31 -0.74 -1.24
C GLY A 24 -11.77 -1.16 -1.36
N LEU A 25 -12.41 -0.89 -2.51
CA LEU A 25 -13.78 -1.30 -2.78
C LEU A 25 -13.90 -2.84 -2.77
N PHE A 26 -12.95 -3.56 -3.38
CA PHE A 26 -12.92 -5.02 -3.33
C PHE A 26 -12.86 -5.56 -1.89
N VAL A 27 -11.94 -5.03 -1.06
CA VAL A 27 -11.80 -5.44 0.34
C VAL A 27 -13.05 -5.10 1.16
N LEU A 28 -13.66 -3.94 0.92
CA LEU A 28 -14.92 -3.55 1.56
C LEU A 28 -16.06 -4.50 1.20
N LEU A 29 -16.25 -4.81 -0.08
CA LEU A 29 -17.30 -5.73 -0.55
C LEU A 29 -17.08 -7.14 0.01
N LEU A 30 -15.83 -7.61 0.06
CA LEU A 30 -15.48 -8.88 0.68
C LEU A 30 -15.85 -8.90 2.18
N THR A 31 -15.55 -7.81 2.88
CA THR A 31 -15.87 -7.66 4.31
C THR A 31 -17.38 -7.65 4.54
N LEU A 32 -18.14 -6.88 3.75
CA LEU A 32 -19.61 -6.83 3.84
C LEU A 32 -20.23 -8.20 3.55
N ARG A 33 -19.72 -8.93 2.56
CA ARG A 33 -20.17 -10.30 2.27
C ARG A 33 -19.92 -11.23 3.46
N ARG A 34 -18.75 -11.14 4.10
CA ARG A 34 -18.41 -11.95 5.27
C ARG A 34 -19.30 -11.64 6.48
N VAL A 35 -19.55 -10.35 6.74
CA VAL A 35 -20.46 -9.91 7.80
C VAL A 35 -21.86 -10.50 7.62
N ARG A 36 -22.39 -10.51 6.38
CA ARG A 36 -23.70 -11.12 6.08
C ARG A 36 -23.77 -12.63 6.26
N CYS A 37 -22.63 -13.31 6.26
CA CYS A 37 -22.53 -14.77 6.43
C CYS A 37 -22.11 -15.17 7.85
N LEU A 38 -22.14 -14.24 8.82
CA LEU A 38 -21.77 -14.56 10.19
C LEU A 38 -22.82 -15.48 10.84
N PRO A 39 -22.39 -16.54 11.55
CA PRO A 39 -23.27 -17.30 12.42
C PRO A 39 -23.90 -16.41 13.50
N LEU A 40 -25.13 -16.70 13.90
CA LEU A 40 -25.79 -16.03 15.01
C LEU A 40 -24.92 -16.16 16.28
N GLY A 41 -24.64 -15.01 16.92
CA GLY A 41 -23.85 -14.95 18.16
C GLY A 41 -22.33 -15.00 17.98
N ALA A 42 -21.81 -15.13 16.74
CA ALA A 42 -20.37 -15.10 16.49
C ALA A 42 -19.88 -13.70 16.10
N SER A 43 -18.71 -13.30 16.58
CA SER A 43 -18.08 -12.04 16.17
C SER A 43 -17.28 -12.19 14.87
N PHE A 44 -17.14 -11.10 14.12
CA PHE A 44 -16.32 -11.08 12.89
C PHE A 44 -14.87 -11.46 13.17
N THR A 45 -14.31 -10.99 14.29
CA THR A 45 -12.95 -11.26 14.71
C THR A 45 -12.71 -12.74 14.98
N GLU A 46 -13.64 -13.44 15.64
CA GLU A 46 -13.50 -14.88 15.91
C GLU A 46 -13.55 -15.72 14.64
N VAL A 47 -14.38 -15.33 13.67
CA VAL A 47 -14.63 -16.14 12.47
C VAL A 47 -13.57 -15.86 11.39
N HIS A 48 -13.18 -14.60 11.19
CA HIS A 48 -12.41 -14.15 10.04
C HIS A 48 -11.03 -13.57 10.37
N VAL A 49 -10.65 -13.46 11.65
CA VAL A 49 -9.31 -13.02 12.07
C VAL A 49 -8.65 -14.13 12.89
N PRO A 50 -7.45 -14.62 12.51
CA PRO A 50 -6.69 -14.28 11.29
C PRO A 50 -7.37 -14.82 10.01
N GLU A 51 -6.94 -14.32 8.85
CA GLU A 51 -7.42 -14.81 7.56
C GLU A 51 -7.07 -16.30 7.38
N LYS A 52 -8.08 -17.12 7.10
CA LYS A 52 -7.94 -18.58 6.96
C LYS A 52 -7.72 -19.00 5.50
N ASN A 53 -8.10 -18.17 4.54
CA ASN A 53 -8.00 -18.48 3.13
C ASN A 53 -6.59 -18.17 2.59
N ALA A 54 -5.73 -19.20 2.59
CA ALA A 54 -4.35 -19.10 2.10
C ALA A 54 -4.27 -18.68 0.61
N LEU A 55 -5.22 -19.07 -0.24
CA LEU A 55 -5.23 -18.67 -1.65
C LEU A 55 -5.50 -17.16 -1.79
N LEU A 56 -6.48 -16.64 -1.05
CA LEU A 56 -6.77 -15.21 -1.02
C LEU A 56 -5.52 -14.43 -0.56
N MET A 57 -4.88 -14.86 0.53
CA MET A 57 -3.65 -14.23 1.02
C MET A 57 -2.53 -14.22 -0.03
N ARG A 58 -2.35 -15.31 -0.79
CA ARG A 58 -1.36 -15.39 -1.89
C ARG A 58 -1.67 -14.46 -3.04
N ILE A 59 -2.94 -14.34 -3.41
CA ILE A 59 -3.33 -13.44 -4.50
C ILE A 59 -3.07 -12.00 -4.08
N LEU A 60 -3.53 -11.63 -2.87
CA LEU A 60 -3.34 -10.28 -2.33
C LEU A 60 -1.86 -9.94 -2.15
N SER A 61 -1.04 -10.89 -1.68
CA SER A 61 0.39 -10.67 -1.52
C SER A 61 1.09 -10.38 -2.86
N TYR A 62 0.80 -11.16 -3.92
CA TYR A 62 1.37 -10.91 -5.24
C TYR A 62 0.93 -9.56 -5.81
N VAL A 63 -0.34 -9.20 -5.66
CA VAL A 63 -0.85 -7.88 -6.05
C VAL A 63 -0.05 -6.79 -5.33
N ILE A 64 0.05 -6.84 -4.00
CA ILE A 64 0.79 -5.84 -3.22
C ILE A 64 2.25 -5.75 -3.67
N ILE A 65 2.95 -6.89 -3.80
CA ILE A 65 4.36 -6.95 -4.20
C ILE A 65 4.58 -6.32 -5.57
N ILE A 66 3.76 -6.69 -6.57
CA ILE A 66 3.93 -6.21 -7.95
C ILE A 66 3.72 -4.70 -8.01
N PHE A 67 2.61 -4.20 -7.47
CA PHE A 67 2.29 -2.77 -7.57
C PHE A 67 3.25 -1.89 -6.77
N THR A 68 3.70 -2.34 -5.59
CA THR A 68 4.69 -1.60 -4.80
C THR A 68 6.08 -1.63 -5.44
N ALA A 69 6.51 -2.75 -6.01
CA ALA A 69 7.76 -2.83 -6.76
C ALA A 69 7.77 -1.89 -7.99
N LEU A 70 6.66 -1.85 -8.74
CA LEU A 70 6.48 -0.90 -9.84
C LEU A 70 6.52 0.55 -9.35
N GLY A 71 5.92 0.85 -8.20
CA GLY A 71 5.98 2.17 -7.56
C GLY A 71 7.41 2.61 -7.22
N ILE A 72 8.21 1.72 -6.62
CA ILE A 72 9.63 2.00 -6.31
C ILE A 72 10.41 2.34 -7.58
N VAL A 73 10.26 1.52 -8.63
CA VAL A 73 10.96 1.73 -9.91
C VAL A 73 10.51 3.02 -10.58
N TYR A 74 9.21 3.29 -10.60
CA TYR A 74 8.64 4.50 -11.20
C TYR A 74 9.18 5.78 -10.54
N GLU A 75 9.17 5.84 -9.21
CA GLU A 75 9.70 7.01 -8.49
C GLU A 75 11.21 7.16 -8.65
N GLY A 76 11.94 6.05 -8.71
CA GLY A 76 13.38 6.06 -8.95
C GLY A 76 13.76 6.55 -10.34
N ILE A 77 13.05 6.09 -11.37
CA ILE A 77 13.20 6.58 -12.75
C ILE A 77 12.82 8.07 -12.81
N GLY A 78 11.73 8.48 -12.16
CA GLY A 78 11.32 9.88 -12.07
C GLY A 78 12.40 10.77 -11.45
N GLY A 79 12.98 10.35 -10.32
CA GLY A 79 14.09 11.07 -9.68
C GLY A 79 15.34 11.16 -10.56
N TYR A 80 15.69 10.06 -11.22
CA TYR A 80 16.85 10.01 -12.11
C TYR A 80 16.66 10.89 -13.35
N LEU A 81 15.50 10.85 -14.01
CA LEU A 81 15.24 11.65 -15.21
C LEU A 81 15.13 13.15 -14.92
N CYS A 82 14.57 13.55 -13.77
CA CYS A 82 14.40 14.97 -13.45
C CYS A 82 15.66 15.62 -12.86
N CYS A 83 16.45 14.90 -12.07
CA CYS A 83 17.56 15.50 -11.32
C CYS A 83 18.83 14.63 -11.28
N SER A 84 18.95 13.61 -12.13
CA SER A 84 20.07 12.66 -12.13
C SER A 84 20.31 11.95 -10.79
N ASN A 85 19.29 11.88 -9.93
CA ASN A 85 19.37 11.24 -8.62
C ASN A 85 18.18 10.31 -8.37
N PHE A 86 18.44 9.01 -8.42
CA PHE A 86 17.44 7.96 -8.16
C PHE A 86 16.81 8.09 -6.76
N PHE A 87 17.56 8.57 -5.77
CA PHE A 87 17.11 8.68 -4.38
C PHE A 87 16.47 10.01 -4.04
N LEU A 88 16.27 10.92 -5.02
CA LEU A 88 15.64 12.22 -4.76
C LEU A 88 14.26 12.07 -4.11
N ARG A 89 13.53 11.00 -4.47
CA ARG A 89 12.17 10.71 -4.01
C ARG A 89 12.12 9.58 -2.98
N LEU A 90 13.11 9.57 -2.07
CA LEU A 90 13.28 8.50 -1.09
C LEU A 90 12.04 8.28 -0.21
N GLN A 91 11.29 9.33 0.12
CA GLN A 91 10.06 9.22 0.91
C GLN A 91 9.02 8.31 0.23
N HIS A 92 8.79 8.48 -1.07
CA HIS A 92 7.83 7.66 -1.83
C HIS A 92 8.35 6.24 -2.01
N GLN A 93 9.65 6.07 -2.27
CA GLN A 93 10.27 4.75 -2.36
C GLN A 93 10.23 3.98 -1.03
N ALA A 94 10.47 4.67 0.09
CA ALA A 94 10.37 4.10 1.43
C ALA A 94 8.93 3.70 1.77
N LEU A 95 7.95 4.51 1.36
CA LEU A 95 6.52 4.17 1.45
C LEU A 95 6.21 2.88 0.67
N TYR A 96 6.56 2.83 -0.62
CA TYR A 96 6.30 1.61 -1.41
C TYR A 96 7.06 0.40 -0.87
N ALA A 97 8.29 0.57 -0.38
CA ALA A 97 9.07 -0.49 0.23
C ALA A 97 8.41 -1.05 1.51
N SER A 98 7.80 -0.21 2.35
CA SER A 98 7.12 -0.68 3.56
C SER A 98 5.97 -1.63 3.20
N PHE A 99 5.13 -1.28 2.22
CA PHE A 99 4.05 -2.14 1.74
C PHE A 99 4.56 -3.35 0.95
N PHE A 100 5.68 -3.24 0.23
CA PHE A 100 6.33 -4.38 -0.40
C PHE A 100 6.67 -5.46 0.64
N PHE A 101 7.26 -5.06 1.78
CA PHE A 101 7.54 -5.99 2.87
C PHE A 101 6.27 -6.57 3.49
N VAL A 102 5.17 -5.82 3.60
CA VAL A 102 3.85 -6.38 4.00
C VAL A 102 3.42 -7.49 3.05
N GLY A 103 3.56 -7.28 1.74
CA GLY A 103 3.30 -8.30 0.73
C GLY A 103 4.18 -9.55 0.93
N CYS A 104 5.47 -9.38 1.16
CA CYS A 104 6.38 -10.49 1.48
C CYS A 104 5.98 -11.25 2.75
N VAL A 105 5.68 -10.55 3.85
CA VAL A 105 5.21 -11.16 5.10
C VAL A 105 3.93 -11.95 4.86
N THR A 106 2.96 -11.35 4.17
CA THR A 106 1.69 -12.01 3.81
C THR A 106 1.92 -13.27 2.97
N GLN A 107 2.88 -13.21 2.03
CA GLN A 107 3.22 -14.36 1.20
C GLN A 107 3.83 -15.51 2.00
N VAL A 108 4.74 -15.21 2.94
CA VAL A 108 5.35 -16.21 3.83
C VAL A 108 4.31 -16.79 4.79
N GLU A 109 3.44 -15.95 5.37
CA GLU A 109 2.33 -16.37 6.24
C GLU A 109 1.34 -17.29 5.50
N SER A 110 0.97 -16.97 4.25
CA SER A 110 0.07 -17.79 3.42
C SER A 110 0.60 -19.21 3.10
N ARG A 111 1.88 -19.47 3.38
CA ARG A 111 2.53 -20.77 3.25
C ARG A 111 2.70 -21.49 4.59
N GLY A 112 2.12 -20.94 5.67
CA GLY A 112 2.25 -21.46 7.03
C GLY A 112 3.67 -21.36 7.59
N ARG A 113 4.50 -20.46 7.03
CA ARG A 113 5.90 -20.28 7.46
C ARG A 113 6.06 -19.19 8.54
N LEU A 114 4.99 -18.44 8.80
CA LEU A 114 4.89 -17.51 9.94
C LEU A 114 3.65 -17.87 10.76
N PRO A 115 3.64 -17.52 12.06
CA PRO A 115 2.42 -17.62 12.85
C PRO A 115 1.31 -16.76 12.23
N PRO A 116 0.03 -17.13 12.42
CA PRO A 116 -1.07 -16.33 11.94
C PRO A 116 -1.04 -14.90 12.49
N ASP A 117 -1.59 -13.95 11.73
CA ASP A 117 -1.77 -12.53 12.07
C ASP A 117 -0.52 -11.63 11.92
N TYR A 118 0.60 -12.17 11.41
CA TYR A 118 1.83 -11.39 11.21
C TYR A 118 1.70 -10.32 10.11
N SER A 119 1.01 -10.65 9.02
CA SER A 119 0.69 -9.73 7.92
C SER A 119 -0.11 -8.52 8.38
N ARG A 120 -1.09 -8.72 9.29
CA ARG A 120 -1.86 -7.62 9.87
C ARG A 120 -0.99 -6.70 10.71
N ARG A 121 -0.10 -7.28 11.53
CA ARG A 121 0.85 -6.48 12.34
C ARG A 121 1.82 -5.69 11.46
N ALA A 122 2.36 -6.33 10.42
CA ALA A 122 3.21 -5.66 9.44
C ALA A 122 2.46 -4.52 8.72
N LEU A 123 1.20 -4.76 8.33
CA LEU A 123 0.35 -3.75 7.72
C LEU A 123 0.07 -2.58 8.68
N SER A 124 -0.23 -2.83 9.96
CA SER A 124 -0.41 -1.77 10.95
C SER A 124 0.84 -0.89 11.09
N LEU A 125 2.03 -1.49 11.08
CA LEU A 125 3.28 -0.75 11.09
C LEU A 125 3.48 0.06 9.80
N ALA A 126 3.19 -0.52 8.63
CA ALA A 126 3.28 0.18 7.35
C ALA A 126 2.32 1.39 7.29
N LEU A 127 1.07 1.23 7.76
CA LEU A 127 0.09 2.32 7.85
C LEU A 127 0.53 3.41 8.84
N PHE A 128 1.15 3.04 9.95
CA PHE A 128 1.72 4.02 10.88
C PHE A 128 2.85 4.81 10.23
N LEU A 129 3.77 4.14 9.50
CA LEU A 129 4.83 4.82 8.75
C LEU A 129 4.28 5.70 7.64
N GLU A 130 3.23 5.25 6.94
CA GLU A 130 2.51 6.05 5.95
C GLU A 130 1.94 7.32 6.59
N TYR A 131 1.28 7.22 7.74
CA TYR A 131 0.77 8.38 8.48
C TYR A 131 1.89 9.37 8.83
N VAL A 132 3.02 8.88 9.35
CA VAL A 132 4.17 9.74 9.69
C VAL A 132 4.73 10.45 8.45
N LEU A 133 4.88 9.73 7.33
CA LEU A 133 5.37 10.30 6.07
C LEU A 133 4.39 11.33 5.49
N TRP A 134 3.08 11.05 5.54
CA TRP A 134 2.06 11.99 5.11
C TRP A 134 2.00 13.24 5.98
N TYR A 135 2.15 13.07 7.29
CA TYR A 135 2.18 14.19 8.23
C TYR A 135 3.36 15.12 7.95
N ASP A 136 4.56 14.55 7.79
CA ASP A 136 5.77 15.29 7.38
C ASP A 136 5.55 16.03 6.04
N HIS A 137 5.03 15.33 5.03
CA HIS A 137 4.74 15.92 3.73
C HIS A 137 3.69 17.04 3.77
N ALA A 138 2.67 16.90 4.63
CA ALA A 138 1.64 17.93 4.82
C ALA A 138 2.20 19.18 5.51
N ILE A 139 3.11 19.01 6.48
CA ILE A 139 3.79 20.14 7.14
C ILE A 139 4.73 20.86 6.17
N MET A 140 5.48 20.13 5.34
CA MET A 140 6.35 20.73 4.32
C MET A 140 5.59 21.64 3.35
N LYS A 141 4.29 21.39 3.12
CA LYS A 141 3.43 22.27 2.31
C LYS A 141 2.94 23.51 3.06
N ASN A 142 2.84 23.43 4.39
CA ASN A 142 2.35 24.53 5.23
C ASN A 142 3.44 25.55 5.58
N ASP A 143 4.72 25.17 5.53
CA ASP A 143 5.85 26.10 5.67
C ASP A 143 6.09 26.93 4.40
N VAL A 144 5.30 26.71 3.33
CA VAL A 144 5.24 27.56 2.15
C VAL A 144 4.23 28.69 2.39
N THR A 145 4.65 29.70 3.14
CA THR A 145 4.11 31.06 2.97
C THR A 145 4.77 31.83 1.82
N ASP A 146 5.56 31.18 0.96
CA ASP A 146 6.19 31.81 -0.19
C ASP A 146 5.57 31.30 -1.51
N GLN A 147 4.54 32.03 -1.98
CA GLN A 147 4.19 32.29 -3.39
C GLN A 147 4.01 31.11 -4.37
#